data_AF-A0A838ZTU6-F1
#
_entry.id   AF-A0A838ZTU6-F1
#
_cell.length_a   1.000
_cell.length_b   1.000
_cell.length_c   1.000
_cell.angle_alpha   90.00
_cell.angle_beta   90.00
_cell.angle_gamma   90.00
#
_symmetry.space_group_name_H-M   'P 1'
#
loop_
_entity.id
_entity.type
_entity.pdbx_description
1 polymer ?
#
loop_
_entity_poly.entity_id
_entity_poly.type
_entity_poly.pdbx_seq_one_letter_code
_entity_poly.pdbx_strand_id
1 'polypeptide(L)'
;MRLSAIYIPGGILPHIFGEDHKGQTINFGGKYIYTFEEDSEDQIVLKEKKDNLKYIENFWLNNIQLVSAIVGENGTGKTTILNSLRGHYSFYKFIYEVLDSDEQIISDNAEINEIIYYSAFFNINISDSENGNFRDLSKHQMMIDDTEHENLDLATLLELHNSENLKRWIKFIELKDLNNLLEKMSLPTFDKIKIKINHIHIESHDTSYQFRPFFEALKEKIDNERTNREQAIIDIIGVKEFQKKKAGKKIRLELEVIRRVISKVQNILERSGNKYLQEGYINGGKTIDSKVFQEALNSKDAFYWFLENSYIQLSEKSDKILFPTDEIKTLIETILSYLPENEDIDNWTEFDVNFSQALEINKAYEKFLLAFRDNFAYDKKVLMTFNPSRNLSSGEKGLYDLFSVLNDFNFRTENKIHKDYSIFNKRKKLSTNFLILLDEADLGFHPEWKKGI
;
A
#
# COMPACT_ATOMS: atom_id res chain seq x y z
N MET A 1 6.81 13.35 -23.20
CA MET A 1 7.11 14.80 -23.04
C MET A 1 8.07 14.95 -21.87
N ARG A 2 8.84 16.04 -21.81
CA ARG A 2 9.78 16.32 -20.71
C ARG A 2 9.56 17.72 -20.17
N LEU A 3 9.33 17.87 -18.86
CA LEU A 3 9.32 19.19 -18.21
C LEU A 3 10.74 19.76 -18.23
N SER A 4 11.00 20.76 -19.07
CA SER A 4 12.34 21.33 -19.27
C SER A 4 12.57 22.59 -18.45
N ALA A 5 11.52 23.36 -18.16
CA ALA A 5 11.58 24.58 -17.38
C ALA A 5 10.22 24.93 -16.75
N ILE A 6 10.27 25.82 -15.77
CA ILE A 6 9.12 26.58 -15.29
C ILE A 6 9.41 28.07 -15.36
N TYR A 7 8.38 28.87 -15.55
CA TYR A 7 8.42 30.30 -15.38
C TYR A 7 7.56 30.70 -14.18
N ILE A 8 8.16 31.47 -13.27
CA ILE A 8 7.52 32.04 -12.09
C ILE A 8 7.29 33.52 -12.38
N PRO A 9 6.04 33.99 -12.45
CA PRO A 9 5.76 35.39 -12.75
C PRO A 9 6.23 36.36 -11.65
N GLY A 10 6.42 37.62 -12.01
CA GLY A 10 6.74 38.70 -11.06
C GLY A 10 5.69 38.82 -9.95
N GLY A 11 6.13 39.21 -8.76
CA GLY A 11 5.26 39.35 -7.57
C GLY A 11 4.69 38.04 -6.97
N ILE A 12 4.89 36.88 -7.62
CA ILE A 12 4.55 35.56 -7.07
C ILE A 12 5.61 35.08 -6.07
N LEU A 13 5.18 34.50 -4.95
CA LEU A 13 6.06 34.01 -3.88
C LEU A 13 7.06 35.07 -3.34
N PRO A 14 6.57 36.26 -2.93
CA PRO A 14 7.43 37.37 -2.52
C PRO A 14 8.28 37.05 -1.28
N HIS A 15 7.85 36.10 -0.44
CA HIS A 15 8.63 35.62 0.70
C HIS A 15 9.86 34.78 0.30
N ILE A 16 9.95 34.32 -0.95
CA ILE A 16 11.10 33.57 -1.49
C ILE A 16 11.98 34.49 -2.32
N PHE A 17 11.38 35.26 -3.22
CA PHE A 17 12.12 36.03 -4.23
C PHE A 17 12.19 37.55 -3.94
N GLY A 18 11.44 38.03 -2.94
CA GLY A 18 11.25 39.45 -2.64
C GLY A 18 9.94 40.01 -3.24
N GLU A 19 9.38 41.03 -2.60
CA GLU A 19 8.11 41.69 -3.01
C GLU A 19 8.15 42.20 -4.47
N ASP A 20 9.29 42.74 -4.90
CA ASP A 20 9.46 43.34 -6.22
C ASP A 20 10.27 42.46 -7.19
N HIS A 21 10.31 41.15 -6.97
CA HIS A 21 11.06 40.28 -7.87
C HIS A 21 10.43 40.30 -9.27
N LYS A 22 11.30 40.36 -10.29
CA LYS A 22 10.89 40.18 -11.67
C LYS A 22 10.69 38.70 -11.94
N GLY A 23 9.79 38.38 -12.87
CA GLY A 23 9.54 37.00 -13.25
C GLY A 23 10.83 36.27 -13.67
N GLN A 24 10.91 35.01 -13.28
CA GLN A 24 12.13 34.21 -13.36
C GLN A 24 11.85 32.85 -14.02
N THR A 25 12.72 32.46 -14.95
CA THR A 25 12.71 31.11 -15.53
C THR A 25 13.66 30.20 -14.74
N ILE A 26 13.17 29.06 -14.26
CA ILE A 26 13.99 27.99 -13.70
C ILE A 26 14.08 26.87 -14.75
N ASN A 27 15.29 26.63 -15.25
CA ASN A 27 15.57 25.56 -16.22
C ASN A 27 16.03 24.29 -15.51
N PHE A 28 15.50 23.14 -15.92
CA PHE A 28 15.82 21.82 -15.34
C PHE A 28 16.85 21.03 -16.16
N GLY A 29 17.41 21.61 -17.22
CA GLY A 29 18.47 20.98 -18.02
C GLY A 29 17.97 20.14 -19.20
N GLY A 30 16.84 20.51 -19.80
CA GLY A 30 16.35 19.93 -21.06
C GLY A 30 17.27 20.21 -22.27
N LYS A 31 16.79 19.87 -23.46
CA LYS A 31 17.51 20.09 -24.74
C LYS A 31 17.77 21.57 -24.98
N TYR A 32 16.88 22.43 -24.50
CA TYR A 32 17.01 23.88 -24.61
C TYR A 32 17.09 24.57 -23.25
N ILE A 33 17.75 25.72 -23.24
CA ILE A 33 17.66 26.73 -22.18
C ILE A 33 16.65 27.78 -22.61
N TYR A 34 15.61 27.94 -21.81
CA TYR A 34 14.53 28.88 -22.01
C TYR A 34 14.74 30.14 -21.19
N THR A 35 14.38 31.28 -21.77
CA THR A 35 14.23 32.55 -21.06
C THR A 35 12.87 33.13 -21.44
N PHE A 36 12.04 33.35 -20.44
CA PHE A 36 10.75 34.03 -20.56
C PHE A 36 10.81 35.39 -19.87
N GLU A 37 9.95 36.30 -20.30
CA GLU A 37 9.72 37.58 -19.65
C GLU A 37 8.24 37.95 -19.69
N GLU A 38 7.84 38.88 -18.83
CA GLU A 38 6.56 39.57 -18.92
C GLU A 38 6.70 40.79 -19.83
N ASP A 39 5.76 40.93 -20.77
CA ASP A 39 5.66 42.12 -21.61
C ASP A 39 4.94 43.27 -20.89
N SER A 40 4.66 44.37 -21.60
CA SER A 40 3.98 45.54 -21.03
C SER A 40 2.52 45.31 -20.62
N GLU A 41 1.92 44.18 -20.99
CA GLU A 41 0.55 43.78 -20.64
C GLU A 41 0.54 42.59 -19.65
N ASP A 42 1.67 42.36 -18.96
CA ASP A 42 1.91 41.24 -18.05
C ASP A 42 1.72 39.86 -18.72
N GLN A 43 1.82 39.78 -20.05
CA GLN A 43 1.77 38.53 -20.78
C GLN A 43 3.14 37.85 -20.80
N ILE A 44 3.15 36.53 -20.60
CA ILE A 44 4.37 35.75 -20.53
C ILE A 44 4.80 35.38 -21.95
N VAL A 45 5.95 35.90 -22.38
CA VAL A 45 6.48 35.71 -23.73
C VAL A 45 7.82 34.97 -23.70
N LEU A 46 8.01 34.07 -24.66
CA LEU A 46 9.28 33.40 -24.89
C LEU A 46 10.27 34.39 -25.50
N LYS A 47 11.24 34.85 -24.70
CA LYS A 47 12.29 35.76 -25.15
C LYS A 47 13.39 35.03 -25.91
N GLU A 48 13.81 33.88 -25.38
CA GLU A 48 14.94 33.16 -25.92
C GLU A 48 14.82 31.65 -25.70
N LYS A 49 15.15 30.89 -26.75
CA LYS A 49 15.32 29.45 -26.73
C LYS A 49 16.68 29.13 -27.34
N LYS A 50 17.61 28.66 -26.51
CA LYS A 50 18.98 28.32 -26.92
C LYS A 50 19.26 26.84 -26.73
N ASP A 51 20.07 26.25 -27.60
CA ASP A 51 20.54 24.88 -27.40
C ASP A 51 21.34 24.77 -26.10
N ASN A 52 21.01 23.76 -25.28
CA ASN A 52 21.80 23.42 -24.11
C ASN A 52 22.97 22.53 -24.52
N LEU A 53 24.16 23.11 -24.69
CA LEU A 53 25.37 22.38 -25.09
C LEU A 53 25.82 21.29 -24.10
N LYS A 54 25.27 21.28 -22.88
CA LYS A 54 25.55 20.25 -21.86
C LYS A 54 24.48 19.15 -21.83
N TYR A 55 23.44 19.26 -22.65
CA TYR A 55 22.42 18.23 -22.77
C TYR A 55 23.01 16.98 -23.40
N ILE A 56 22.79 15.84 -22.77
CA ILE A 56 23.17 14.53 -23.29
C ILE A 56 21.89 13.73 -23.47
N GLU A 57 21.60 13.38 -24.72
CA GLU A 57 20.45 12.56 -25.05
C GLU A 57 20.55 11.18 -24.41
N ASN A 58 19.45 10.69 -23.84
CA ASN A 58 19.36 9.39 -23.17
C ASN A 58 20.42 9.15 -22.08
N PHE A 59 20.90 10.21 -21.41
CA PHE A 59 21.86 10.10 -20.30
C PHE A 59 21.37 9.15 -19.19
N TRP A 60 20.07 9.19 -18.88
CA TRP A 60 19.42 8.34 -17.88
C TRP A 60 18.72 7.11 -18.48
N LEU A 61 19.17 6.65 -19.65
CA LEU A 61 18.54 5.59 -20.43
C LEU A 61 17.14 5.99 -20.96
N ASN A 62 16.37 5.02 -21.46
CA ASN A 62 15.15 5.30 -22.22
C ASN A 62 13.92 5.60 -21.33
N ASN A 63 13.96 5.23 -20.05
CA ASN A 63 12.80 5.29 -19.16
C ASN A 63 12.78 6.56 -18.29
N ILE A 64 13.91 7.28 -18.19
CA ILE A 64 14.03 8.51 -17.40
C ILE A 64 14.42 9.63 -18.35
N GLN A 65 13.53 10.61 -18.51
CA GLN A 65 13.72 11.68 -19.49
C GLN A 65 14.61 12.82 -18.98
N LEU A 66 14.58 13.08 -17.67
CA LEU A 66 15.33 14.14 -17.01
C LEU A 66 15.39 13.89 -15.51
N VAL A 67 16.54 14.19 -14.90
CA VAL A 67 16.71 14.31 -13.45
C VAL A 67 17.31 15.69 -13.20
N SER A 68 16.71 16.45 -12.29
CA SER A 68 17.15 17.80 -11.92
C SER A 68 17.10 17.96 -10.41
N ALA A 69 17.97 18.83 -9.88
CA ALA A 69 18.01 19.18 -8.47
C ALA A 69 17.74 20.67 -8.28
N ILE A 70 16.91 21.02 -7.31
CA ILE A 70 16.74 22.41 -6.84
C ILE A 70 17.69 22.60 -5.66
N VAL A 71 18.76 23.36 -5.87
CA VAL A 71 19.81 23.60 -4.87
C VAL A 71 19.71 25.01 -4.32
N GLY A 72 19.82 25.16 -3.00
CA GLY A 72 19.76 26.44 -2.31
C GLY A 72 20.00 26.25 -0.81
N GLU A 73 20.30 27.34 -0.11
CA GLU A 73 20.52 27.33 1.35
C GLU A 73 19.27 26.85 2.11
N ASN A 74 19.45 26.45 3.38
CA ASN A 74 18.33 26.03 4.21
C ASN A 74 17.38 27.22 4.46
N GLY A 75 16.07 26.98 4.33
CA GLY A 75 15.06 28.02 4.53
C GLY A 75 14.74 28.89 3.30
N THR A 76 15.40 28.70 2.15
CA THR A 76 15.17 29.52 0.93
C THR A 76 13.90 29.13 0.13
N GLY A 77 12.98 28.36 0.71
CA GLY A 77 11.70 28.02 0.05
C GLY A 77 11.74 26.89 -0.99
N LYS A 78 12.76 26.01 -0.98
CA LYS A 78 12.85 24.86 -1.91
C LYS A 78 11.60 23.97 -1.91
N THR A 79 11.13 23.59 -0.73
CA THR A 79 9.90 22.81 -0.55
C THR A 79 8.67 23.56 -1.06
N THR A 80 8.61 24.89 -0.89
CA THR A 80 7.52 25.72 -1.41
C THR A 80 7.48 25.65 -2.94
N ILE A 81 8.62 25.76 -3.61
CA ILE A 81 8.71 25.60 -5.08
C ILE A 81 8.21 24.21 -5.49
N LEU A 82 8.67 23.14 -4.81
CA LEU A 82 8.22 21.77 -5.09
C LEU A 82 6.71 21.58 -4.83
N ASN A 83 6.14 22.22 -3.82
CA ASN A 83 4.72 22.18 -3.53
C ASN A 83 3.91 22.88 -4.65
N SER A 84 4.40 24.00 -5.17
CA SER A 84 3.75 24.72 -6.29
C SER A 84 3.74 23.95 -7.61
N LEU A 85 4.62 22.95 -7.78
CA LEU A 85 4.59 22.02 -8.92
C LEU A 85 3.45 21.01 -8.85
N ARG A 86 2.81 20.85 -7.69
CA ARG A 86 1.78 19.81 -7.45
C ARG A 86 0.35 20.34 -7.55
N GLY A 87 0.15 21.65 -7.50
CA GLY A 87 -1.18 22.26 -7.48
C GLY A 87 -1.90 22.17 -8.82
N HIS A 88 -3.21 21.94 -8.79
CA HIS A 88 -4.10 22.05 -9.97
C HIS A 88 -4.10 23.45 -10.58
N TYR A 89 -3.94 24.46 -9.73
CA TYR A 89 -3.75 25.85 -10.11
C TYR A 89 -2.38 26.27 -9.62
N SER A 90 -1.40 26.26 -10.54
CA SER A 90 -0.10 26.85 -10.28
C SER A 90 -0.10 28.26 -10.84
N PHE A 91 0.59 29.17 -10.16
CA PHE A 91 0.92 30.47 -10.74
C PHE A 91 2.05 30.36 -11.77
N TYR A 92 2.62 29.17 -11.95
CA TYR A 92 3.74 28.93 -12.85
C TYR A 92 3.26 28.60 -14.26
N LYS A 93 4.06 28.96 -15.26
CA LYS A 93 3.98 28.34 -16.57
C LYS A 93 4.95 27.17 -16.63
N PHE A 94 4.48 26.02 -17.09
CA PHE A 94 5.25 24.81 -17.28
C PHE A 94 5.64 24.69 -18.74
N ILE A 95 6.92 24.43 -19.00
CA ILE A 95 7.45 24.31 -20.35
C ILE A 95 7.86 22.86 -20.58
N TYR A 96 7.16 22.22 -21.51
CA TYR A 96 7.39 20.84 -21.89
C TYR A 96 8.04 20.76 -23.27
N GLU A 97 9.12 20.01 -23.37
CA GLU A 97 9.68 19.58 -24.65
C GLU A 97 8.92 18.35 -25.16
N VAL A 98 8.50 18.42 -26.43
CA VAL A 98 7.98 17.24 -27.14
C VAL A 98 9.17 16.38 -27.54
N LEU A 99 9.12 15.08 -27.22
CA LEU A 99 10.20 14.17 -27.57
C LEU A 99 10.29 14.03 -29.09
N ASP A 100 11.51 13.86 -29.61
CA ASP A 100 11.80 13.71 -31.05
C ASP A 100 11.35 14.90 -31.93
N SER A 101 11.09 16.05 -31.31
CA SER A 101 10.66 17.28 -31.96
C SER A 101 11.41 18.48 -31.37
N ASP A 102 11.50 19.55 -32.15
CA ASP A 102 11.98 20.85 -31.68
C ASP A 102 10.82 21.69 -31.11
N GLU A 103 9.63 21.14 -30.96
CA GLU A 103 8.46 21.83 -30.41
C GLU A 103 8.44 21.86 -28.88
N GLN A 104 7.84 22.92 -28.34
CA GLN A 104 7.56 23.06 -26.91
C GLN A 104 6.08 23.34 -26.67
N ILE A 105 5.57 22.84 -25.56
CA ILE A 105 4.21 23.09 -25.05
C ILE A 105 4.35 23.94 -23.80
N ILE A 106 3.60 25.04 -23.74
CA ILE A 106 3.47 25.88 -22.55
C ILE A 106 2.12 25.55 -21.92
N SER A 107 2.13 25.19 -20.64
CA SER A 107 0.95 24.81 -19.87
C SER A 107 0.84 25.64 -18.60
N ASP A 108 -0.39 25.86 -18.14
CA ASP A 108 -0.67 26.59 -16.90
C ASP A 108 -0.65 25.68 -15.67
N ASN A 109 -0.55 24.38 -15.89
CA ASN A 109 -0.48 23.38 -14.84
C ASN A 109 0.37 22.17 -15.26
N ALA A 110 0.62 21.31 -14.28
CA ALA A 110 1.37 20.06 -14.47
C ALA A 110 0.48 18.85 -14.83
N GLU A 111 -0.80 19.05 -15.18
CA GLU A 111 -1.81 17.98 -15.33
C GLU A 111 -1.51 16.97 -16.43
N ILE A 112 -0.61 17.31 -17.34
CA ILE A 112 -0.07 16.41 -18.38
C ILE A 112 0.64 15.20 -17.75
N ASN A 113 1.15 15.32 -16.52
CA ASN A 113 1.89 14.28 -15.81
C ASN A 113 1.05 13.65 -14.72
N GLU A 114 1.31 12.38 -14.43
CA GLU A 114 1.02 11.82 -13.11
C GLU A 114 2.13 12.28 -12.16
N ILE A 115 1.77 13.10 -11.19
CA ILE A 115 2.69 13.73 -10.26
C ILE A 115 2.79 12.85 -9.02
N ILE A 116 3.99 12.36 -8.73
CA ILE A 116 4.29 11.56 -7.55
C ILE A 116 5.14 12.41 -6.63
N TYR A 117 4.68 12.61 -5.41
CA TYR A 117 5.45 13.33 -4.40
C TYR A 117 5.89 12.39 -3.28
N TYR A 118 7.16 12.45 -2.91
CA TYR A 118 7.69 11.78 -1.74
C TYR A 118 8.41 12.77 -0.82
N SER A 119 8.18 12.58 0.49
CA SER A 119 8.98 13.21 1.54
C SER A 119 9.11 12.27 2.73
N ALA A 120 10.31 12.21 3.30
CA ALA A 120 10.59 11.42 4.50
C ALA A 120 9.98 12.03 5.77
N PHE A 121 9.52 13.28 5.72
CA PHE A 121 8.94 13.99 6.85
C PHE A 121 7.46 13.72 7.05
N PHE A 122 7.03 13.93 8.28
CA PHE A 122 5.63 13.89 8.67
C PHE A 122 4.97 15.24 8.35
N ASN A 123 4.59 15.42 7.08
CA ASN A 123 4.00 16.67 6.59
C ASN A 123 2.48 16.49 6.37
N ILE A 124 1.69 17.32 7.04
CA ILE A 124 0.24 17.37 6.80
C ILE A 124 0.00 18.37 5.67
N ASN A 125 -0.24 17.84 4.47
CA ASN A 125 -0.67 18.65 3.32
C ASN A 125 -2.20 18.81 3.38
N ILE A 126 -2.72 20.01 3.10
CA ILE A 126 -4.16 20.28 3.10
C ILE A 126 -4.84 19.38 2.05
N SER A 127 -5.85 18.67 2.53
CA SER A 127 -6.38 17.38 2.07
C SER A 127 -7.31 17.44 0.87
N ASP A 128 -6.90 18.06 -0.24
CA ASP A 128 -7.56 17.86 -1.55
C ASP A 128 -6.74 16.92 -2.46
N SER A 129 -5.76 16.23 -1.89
CA SER A 129 -4.53 15.72 -2.54
C SER A 129 -4.61 14.35 -3.24
N GLU A 130 -5.79 13.75 -3.41
CA GLU A 130 -5.96 12.60 -4.32
C GLU A 130 -6.94 12.86 -5.46
N ASN A 131 -7.31 14.12 -5.70
CA ASN A 131 -8.11 14.48 -6.86
C ASN A 131 -7.21 14.53 -8.11
N GLY A 132 -7.65 13.89 -9.19
CA GLY A 132 -6.92 13.91 -10.45
C GLY A 132 -5.57 13.19 -10.39
N ASN A 133 -4.52 13.85 -10.91
CA ASN A 133 -3.22 13.32 -11.35
C ASN A 133 -2.09 13.41 -10.32
N PHE A 134 -2.42 13.68 -9.05
CA PHE A 134 -1.44 13.81 -7.98
C PHE A 134 -1.47 12.61 -7.01
N ARG A 135 -0.29 12.19 -6.54
CA ARG A 135 -0.09 11.09 -5.58
C ARG A 135 0.90 11.54 -4.51
N ASP A 136 0.39 11.70 -3.29
CA ASP A 136 1.22 11.95 -2.11
C ASP A 136 1.65 10.62 -1.50
N LEU A 137 2.96 10.37 -1.49
CA LEU A 137 3.62 9.22 -0.87
C LEU A 137 4.45 9.66 0.35
N SER A 138 4.17 10.83 0.92
CA SER A 138 4.79 11.28 2.17
C SER A 138 4.38 10.40 3.36
N LYS A 139 5.19 10.45 4.42
CA LYS A 139 5.02 9.61 5.60
C LYS A 139 3.63 9.72 6.25
N HIS A 140 3.07 10.93 6.31
CA HIS A 140 1.74 11.16 6.86
C HIS A 140 0.65 10.52 6.00
N GLN A 141 0.69 10.71 4.66
CA GLN A 141 -0.30 10.13 3.77
C GLN A 141 -0.23 8.60 3.78
N MET A 142 0.98 8.04 3.76
CA MET A 142 1.18 6.59 3.85
C MET A 142 0.60 6.01 5.15
N MET A 143 0.77 6.71 6.28
CA MET A 143 0.18 6.28 7.56
C MET A 143 -1.35 6.27 7.49
N ILE A 144 -1.97 7.29 6.88
CA ILE A 144 -3.43 7.34 6.67
C ILE A 144 -3.89 6.18 5.77
N ASP A 145 -3.17 5.93 4.68
CA ASP A 145 -3.52 4.88 3.73
C ASP A 145 -3.46 3.47 4.32
N ASP A 146 -2.53 3.25 5.26
CA ASP A 146 -2.31 1.98 5.95
C ASP A 146 -3.40 1.67 6.97
N THR A 147 -4.09 2.68 7.47
CA THR A 147 -5.07 2.55 8.56
C THR A 147 -6.49 2.92 8.17
N GLU A 148 -6.76 3.20 6.88
CA GLU A 148 -8.09 3.56 6.34
C GLU A 148 -8.82 4.70 7.08
N HIS A 149 -8.10 5.65 7.68
CA HIS A 149 -8.70 6.67 8.56
C HIS A 149 -9.48 6.08 9.76
N GLU A 150 -9.15 4.88 10.22
CA GLU A 150 -9.71 4.35 11.47
C GLU A 150 -9.40 5.31 12.63
N ASN A 151 -10.40 5.56 13.49
CA ASN A 151 -10.25 6.38 14.69
C ASN A 151 -9.49 5.60 15.78
N LEU A 152 -8.18 5.45 15.59
CA LEU A 152 -7.27 4.76 16.48
C LEU A 152 -6.41 5.76 17.26
N ASP A 153 -5.91 5.35 18.42
CA ASP A 153 -4.88 6.11 19.11
C ASP A 153 -3.55 6.08 18.33
N LEU A 154 -2.71 7.08 18.54
CA LEU A 154 -1.46 7.25 17.81
C LEU A 154 -0.52 6.04 17.93
N ALA A 155 -0.46 5.37 19.09
CA ALA A 155 0.44 4.23 19.26
C ALA A 155 -0.01 3.05 18.40
N THR A 156 -1.32 2.77 18.38
CA THR A 156 -1.90 1.74 17.51
C THR A 156 -1.71 2.08 16.02
N LEU A 157 -1.94 3.35 15.62
CA LEU A 157 -1.70 3.80 14.23
C LEU A 157 -0.25 3.57 13.81
N LEU A 158 0.71 3.93 14.67
CA LEU A 158 2.13 3.74 14.39
C LEU A 158 2.52 2.25 14.33
N GLU A 159 1.95 1.39 15.20
CA GLU A 159 2.18 -0.06 15.14
C GLU A 159 1.74 -0.63 13.78
N LEU A 160 0.52 -0.28 13.33
CA LEU A 160 -0.02 -0.76 12.06
C LEU A 160 0.79 -0.23 10.87
N HIS A 161 1.09 1.07 10.83
CA HIS A 161 1.89 1.67 9.77
C HIS A 161 3.31 1.07 9.70
N ASN A 162 3.98 0.88 10.84
CA ASN A 162 5.31 0.25 10.86
C ASN A 162 5.25 -1.20 10.35
N SER A 163 4.18 -1.93 10.65
CA SER A 163 3.97 -3.27 10.11
C SER A 163 3.78 -3.26 8.60
N GLU A 164 2.94 -2.37 8.05
CA GLU A 164 2.76 -2.25 6.60
C GLU A 164 4.06 -1.82 5.91
N ASN A 165 4.84 -0.90 6.50
CA ASN A 165 6.17 -0.56 6.00
C ASN A 165 7.11 -1.78 5.99
N LEU A 166 7.15 -2.58 7.06
CA LEU A 166 7.97 -3.79 7.09
C LEU A 166 7.56 -4.77 5.97
N LYS A 167 6.26 -4.91 5.69
CA LYS A 167 5.79 -5.73 4.55
C LYS A 167 6.27 -5.19 3.21
N ARG A 168 6.30 -3.87 3.02
CA ARG A 168 6.89 -3.23 1.82
C ARG A 168 8.37 -3.50 1.74
N TRP A 169 9.10 -3.37 2.84
CA TRP A 169 10.54 -3.64 2.91
C TRP A 169 10.85 -5.09 2.53
N ILE A 170 10.12 -6.06 3.09
CA ILE A 170 10.27 -7.49 2.77
C ILE A 170 10.07 -7.74 1.26
N LYS A 171 9.05 -7.14 0.66
CA LYS A 171 8.80 -7.24 -0.80
C LYS A 171 9.91 -6.60 -1.62
N PHE A 172 10.38 -5.42 -1.21
CA PHE A 172 11.44 -4.70 -1.91
C PHE A 172 12.77 -5.47 -1.89
N ILE A 173 13.13 -6.05 -0.73
CA ILE A 173 14.34 -6.88 -0.58
C ILE A 173 14.30 -8.10 -1.51
N GLU A 174 13.11 -8.64 -1.79
CA GLU A 174 12.99 -9.80 -2.69
C GLU A 174 13.36 -9.49 -4.14
N LEU A 175 13.22 -8.25 -4.63
CA LEU A 175 13.40 -7.91 -6.05
C LEU A 175 14.81 -8.27 -6.53
N LYS A 176 14.97 -9.50 -7.02
CA LYS A 176 16.26 -10.16 -7.33
C LYS A 176 17.07 -9.42 -8.40
N ASP A 177 16.41 -8.60 -9.22
CA ASP A 177 17.08 -7.79 -10.24
C ASP A 177 17.85 -6.59 -9.66
N LEU A 178 17.60 -6.25 -8.39
CA LEU A 178 18.38 -5.27 -7.64
C LEU A 178 19.54 -5.89 -6.85
N ASN A 179 19.79 -7.21 -6.96
CA ASN A 179 20.85 -7.89 -6.19
C ASN A 179 22.19 -7.15 -6.29
N ASN A 180 22.60 -6.69 -7.48
CA ASN A 180 23.87 -5.96 -7.62
C ASN A 180 23.90 -4.58 -6.93
N LEU A 181 22.75 -3.91 -6.75
CA LEU A 181 22.65 -2.62 -6.05
C LEU A 181 22.48 -2.84 -4.54
N LEU A 182 21.59 -3.75 -4.14
CA LEU A 182 21.31 -4.10 -2.75
C LEU A 182 22.52 -4.78 -2.08
N GLU A 183 23.24 -5.64 -2.81
CA GLU A 183 24.51 -6.23 -2.34
C GLU A 183 25.56 -5.14 -2.10
N LYS A 184 25.70 -4.16 -3.01
CA LYS A 184 26.62 -3.02 -2.83
C LYS A 184 26.22 -2.14 -1.65
N MET A 185 24.92 -1.99 -1.37
CA MET A 185 24.42 -1.22 -0.24
C MET A 185 24.51 -1.96 1.09
N SER A 186 24.69 -3.28 1.08
CA SER A 186 24.75 -4.14 2.28
C SER A 186 23.54 -3.93 3.20
N LEU A 187 22.33 -3.84 2.62
CA LEU A 187 21.13 -3.53 3.38
C LEU A 187 20.83 -4.64 4.40
N PRO A 188 20.41 -4.28 5.63
CA PRO A 188 20.16 -5.25 6.69
C PRO A 188 18.90 -6.07 6.40
N THR A 189 18.99 -7.39 6.57
CA THR A 189 17.85 -8.31 6.56
C THR A 189 17.28 -8.50 7.97
N PHE A 190 16.07 -9.06 8.05
CA PHE A 190 15.41 -9.36 9.32
C PHE A 190 15.49 -10.87 9.61
N ASP A 191 16.30 -11.26 10.58
CA ASP A 191 16.49 -12.69 10.89
C ASP A 191 15.22 -13.32 11.50
N LYS A 192 14.51 -12.54 12.31
CA LYS A 192 13.32 -12.96 13.03
C LYS A 192 12.27 -11.85 12.98
N ILE A 193 11.07 -12.22 12.56
CA ILE A 193 9.91 -11.33 12.45
C ILE A 193 8.79 -11.97 13.28
N LYS A 194 8.30 -11.21 14.25
CA LYS A 194 7.10 -11.58 15.00
C LYS A 194 5.87 -11.20 14.20
N ILE A 195 4.99 -12.17 13.98
CA ILE A 195 3.66 -11.98 13.40
C ILE A 195 2.64 -12.01 14.53
N LYS A 196 1.77 -11.00 14.57
CA LYS A 196 0.60 -10.93 15.43
C LYS A 196 -0.65 -11.03 14.57
N ILE A 197 -1.54 -11.97 14.86
CA ILE A 197 -2.83 -12.07 14.20
C ILE A 197 -3.79 -11.07 14.87
N ASN A 198 -4.27 -10.10 14.11
CA ASN A 198 -5.08 -9.00 14.65
C ASN A 198 -6.56 -9.37 14.74
N HIS A 199 -7.22 -8.81 15.74
CA HIS A 199 -8.67 -8.86 15.84
C HIS A 199 -9.31 -7.93 14.80
N ILE A 200 -10.28 -8.44 14.06
CA ILE A 200 -11.10 -7.67 13.14
C ILE A 200 -12.52 -7.61 13.72
N HIS A 201 -12.93 -6.42 14.15
CA HIS A 201 -14.32 -6.18 14.53
C HIS A 201 -15.22 -6.15 13.28
N ILE A 202 -16.37 -6.81 13.34
CA ILE A 202 -17.33 -6.97 12.23
C ILE A 202 -18.73 -6.61 12.74
N GLU A 203 -19.41 -5.69 12.06
CA GLU A 203 -20.76 -5.24 12.41
C GLU A 203 -21.87 -6.10 11.76
N SER A 204 -21.54 -6.87 10.71
CA SER A 204 -22.41 -7.85 10.04
C SER A 204 -23.68 -7.26 9.40
N HIS A 205 -23.65 -5.98 9.04
CA HIS A 205 -24.80 -5.25 8.49
C HIS A 205 -24.92 -5.39 6.96
N ASP A 206 -23.79 -5.50 6.26
CA ASP A 206 -23.71 -5.47 4.79
C ASP A 206 -23.39 -6.83 4.16
N THR A 207 -23.11 -7.85 4.98
CA THR A 207 -22.98 -9.25 4.53
C THR A 207 -24.34 -9.77 4.07
N SER A 208 -24.35 -10.52 2.96
CA SER A 208 -25.55 -11.17 2.43
C SER A 208 -26.30 -11.96 3.50
N TYR A 209 -27.63 -11.82 3.54
CA TYR A 209 -28.47 -12.48 4.54
C TYR A 209 -28.31 -14.01 4.53
N GLN A 210 -28.08 -14.61 3.36
CA GLN A 210 -27.90 -16.06 3.25
C GLN A 210 -26.55 -16.53 3.83
N PHE A 211 -25.56 -15.65 3.93
CA PHE A 211 -24.22 -16.00 4.44
C PHE A 211 -24.09 -15.80 5.96
N ARG A 212 -24.87 -14.89 6.56
CA ARG A 212 -24.79 -14.60 8.02
C ARG A 212 -24.93 -15.85 8.89
N PRO A 213 -25.89 -16.76 8.66
CA PRO A 213 -26.00 -17.98 9.48
C PRO A 213 -24.75 -18.87 9.39
N PHE A 214 -24.08 -18.91 8.23
CA PHE A 214 -22.85 -19.68 8.06
C PHE A 214 -21.70 -19.05 8.85
N PHE A 215 -21.52 -17.73 8.82
CA PHE A 215 -20.47 -17.06 9.59
C PHE A 215 -20.64 -17.26 11.11
N GLU A 216 -21.87 -17.17 11.62
CA GLU A 216 -22.14 -17.47 13.03
C GLU A 216 -21.91 -18.94 13.37
N ALA A 217 -22.41 -19.86 12.53
CA ALA A 217 -22.19 -21.29 12.74
C ALA A 217 -20.69 -21.67 12.70
N LEU A 218 -19.90 -21.04 11.82
CA LEU A 218 -18.46 -21.24 11.77
C LEU A 218 -17.76 -20.76 13.04
N LYS A 219 -18.17 -19.61 13.58
CA LYS A 219 -17.66 -19.08 14.85
C LYS A 219 -17.93 -20.05 16.00
N GLU A 220 -19.15 -20.56 16.11
CA GLU A 220 -19.52 -21.57 17.11
C GLU A 220 -18.73 -22.87 16.91
N LYS A 221 -18.55 -23.32 15.67
CA LYS A 221 -17.80 -24.53 15.35
C LYS A 221 -16.32 -24.41 15.74
N ILE A 222 -15.71 -23.24 15.61
CA ILE A 222 -14.35 -22.96 16.11
C ILE A 222 -14.29 -23.04 17.64
N ASP A 223 -15.26 -22.44 18.34
CA ASP A 223 -15.31 -22.46 19.81
C ASP A 223 -15.52 -23.89 20.35
N ASN A 224 -16.36 -24.67 19.69
CA ASN A 224 -16.59 -26.08 19.99
C ASN A 224 -15.35 -26.94 19.68
N GLU A 225 -14.71 -26.73 18.53
CA GLU A 225 -13.47 -27.43 18.17
C GLU A 225 -12.36 -27.17 19.20
N ARG A 226 -12.19 -25.91 19.63
CA ARG A 226 -11.23 -25.57 20.69
C ARG A 226 -11.51 -26.37 21.95
N THR A 227 -12.75 -26.34 22.41
CA THR A 227 -13.18 -27.01 23.65
C THR A 227 -12.91 -28.51 23.57
N ASN A 228 -13.29 -29.15 22.47
CA ASN A 228 -13.10 -30.58 22.26
C ASN A 228 -11.62 -30.97 22.21
N ARG A 229 -10.80 -30.22 21.47
CA ARG A 229 -9.35 -30.49 21.35
C ARG A 229 -8.61 -30.26 22.66
N GLU A 230 -8.97 -29.22 23.42
CA GLU A 230 -8.38 -28.98 24.74
C GLU A 230 -8.82 -30.05 25.75
N GLN A 231 -10.10 -30.45 25.75
CA GLN A 231 -10.61 -31.50 26.63
C GLN A 231 -9.93 -32.84 26.36
N ALA A 232 -9.70 -33.21 25.10
CA ALA A 232 -8.98 -34.43 24.75
C ALA A 232 -7.54 -34.46 25.33
N ILE A 233 -6.85 -33.32 25.40
CA ILE A 233 -5.54 -33.24 26.06
C ILE A 233 -5.71 -33.35 27.59
N ILE A 234 -6.69 -32.64 28.16
CA ILE A 234 -6.98 -32.68 29.60
C ILE A 234 -7.29 -34.10 30.06
N ASP A 235 -8.01 -34.89 29.27
CA ASP A 235 -8.33 -36.28 29.61
C ASP A 235 -7.08 -37.17 29.68
N ILE A 236 -6.01 -36.81 28.96
CA ILE A 236 -4.74 -37.55 28.92
C ILE A 236 -3.81 -37.12 30.07
N ILE A 237 -3.60 -35.81 30.27
CA ILE A 237 -2.58 -35.30 31.21
C ILE A 237 -3.15 -34.73 32.51
N GLY A 238 -4.47 -34.56 32.59
CA GLY A 238 -5.16 -33.91 33.69
C GLY A 238 -5.13 -32.39 33.64
N VAL A 239 -6.16 -31.75 34.23
CA VAL A 239 -6.34 -30.28 34.22
C VAL A 239 -5.14 -29.53 34.80
N LYS A 240 -4.56 -30.02 35.90
CA LYS A 240 -3.42 -29.37 36.57
C LYS A 240 -2.20 -29.29 35.65
N GLU A 241 -1.91 -30.38 34.95
CA GLU A 241 -0.74 -30.44 34.07
C GLU A 241 -0.99 -29.65 32.77
N PHE A 242 -2.22 -29.66 32.26
CA PHE A 242 -2.64 -28.83 31.12
C PHE A 242 -2.39 -27.33 31.38
N GLN A 243 -2.79 -26.85 32.56
CA GLN A 243 -2.58 -25.45 32.95
C GLN A 243 -1.09 -25.13 33.13
N LYS A 244 -0.34 -26.02 33.81
CA LYS A 244 1.09 -25.85 34.07
C LYS A 244 1.91 -25.81 32.78
N LYS A 245 1.62 -26.70 31.83
CA LYS A 245 2.31 -26.79 30.53
C LYS A 245 1.76 -25.84 29.47
N LYS A 246 0.64 -25.16 29.74
CA LYS A 246 -0.07 -24.32 28.77
C LYS A 246 -0.32 -25.08 27.45
N ALA A 247 -0.76 -26.34 27.56
CA ALA A 247 -0.81 -27.31 26.45
C ALA A 247 -1.85 -26.98 25.35
N GLY A 248 -2.74 -26.01 25.58
CA GLY A 248 -3.74 -25.56 24.61
C GLY A 248 -3.29 -24.42 23.69
N LYS A 249 -2.08 -23.87 23.86
CA LYS A 249 -1.67 -22.65 23.14
C LYS A 249 -1.60 -22.84 21.63
N LYS A 250 -1.04 -23.95 21.16
CA LYS A 250 -0.97 -24.27 19.73
C LYS A 250 -2.35 -24.38 19.11
N ILE A 251 -3.26 -25.11 19.76
CA ILE A 251 -4.67 -25.22 19.33
C ILE A 251 -5.31 -23.84 19.23
N ARG A 252 -5.13 -22.99 20.24
CA ARG A 252 -5.69 -21.62 20.25
C ARG A 252 -5.13 -20.78 19.10
N LEU A 253 -3.83 -20.84 18.85
CA LEU A 253 -3.18 -20.08 17.78
C LEU A 253 -3.65 -20.55 16.39
N GLU A 254 -3.71 -21.85 16.14
CA GLU A 254 -4.25 -22.42 14.90
C GLU A 254 -5.68 -21.95 14.62
N LEU A 255 -6.55 -22.07 15.64
CA LEU A 255 -7.95 -21.68 15.53
C LEU A 255 -8.13 -20.17 15.43
N GLU A 256 -7.22 -19.39 16.01
CA GLU A 256 -7.22 -17.93 15.86
C GLU A 256 -6.86 -17.54 14.42
N VAL A 257 -5.87 -18.19 13.78
CA VAL A 257 -5.58 -17.97 12.36
C VAL A 257 -6.82 -18.22 11.50
N ILE A 258 -7.48 -19.36 11.67
CA ILE A 258 -8.68 -19.73 10.91
C ILE A 258 -9.80 -18.71 11.15
N ARG A 259 -10.09 -18.40 12.43
CA ARG A 259 -11.09 -17.41 12.81
C ARG A 259 -10.85 -16.07 12.13
N ARG A 260 -9.61 -15.61 12.11
CA ARG A 260 -9.27 -14.25 11.62
C ARG A 260 -9.27 -14.15 10.11
N VAL A 261 -8.91 -15.22 9.40
CA VAL A 261 -9.12 -15.27 7.94
C VAL A 261 -10.61 -15.28 7.60
N ILE A 262 -11.44 -16.04 8.32
CA ILE A 262 -12.91 -16.00 8.15
C ILE A 262 -13.44 -14.59 8.41
N SER A 263 -13.02 -13.96 9.51
CA SER A 263 -13.37 -12.59 9.83
C SER A 263 -12.95 -11.60 8.75
N LYS A 264 -11.77 -11.78 8.15
CA LYS A 264 -11.28 -10.94 7.06
C LYS A 264 -12.13 -11.09 5.79
N VAL A 265 -12.51 -12.32 5.43
CA VAL A 265 -13.43 -12.56 4.30
C VAL A 265 -14.77 -11.88 4.55
N GLN A 266 -15.35 -12.03 5.74
CA GLN A 266 -16.60 -11.35 6.09
C GLN A 266 -16.44 -9.82 6.08
N ASN A 267 -15.33 -9.28 6.56
CA ASN A 267 -15.05 -7.83 6.51
C ASN A 267 -14.95 -7.30 5.08
N ILE A 268 -14.38 -8.05 4.12
CA ILE A 268 -14.39 -7.69 2.69
C ILE A 268 -15.82 -7.59 2.15
N LEU A 269 -16.71 -8.50 2.57
CA LEU A 269 -18.13 -8.44 2.20
C LEU A 269 -18.80 -7.20 2.81
N GLU A 270 -18.58 -6.93 4.10
CA GLU A 270 -19.09 -5.74 4.78
C GLU A 270 -18.62 -4.44 4.10
N ARG A 271 -17.33 -4.31 3.81
CA ARG A 271 -16.73 -3.13 3.17
C ARG A 271 -17.21 -2.90 1.75
N SER A 272 -17.76 -3.94 1.11
CA SER A 272 -18.40 -3.80 -0.21
C SER A 272 -19.77 -3.11 -0.15
N GLY A 273 -20.26 -2.82 1.07
CA GLY A 273 -21.52 -2.15 1.33
C GLY A 273 -22.73 -3.02 1.02
N ASN A 274 -23.91 -2.41 1.06
CA ASN A 274 -25.21 -3.06 0.85
C ASN A 274 -25.46 -3.62 -0.57
N LYS A 275 -24.43 -3.74 -1.41
CA LYS A 275 -24.48 -4.15 -2.81
C LYS A 275 -24.98 -5.59 -3.01
N TYR A 276 -24.72 -6.48 -2.06
CA TYR A 276 -24.94 -7.92 -2.19
C TYR A 276 -25.80 -8.53 -1.08
N LEU A 277 -26.72 -7.75 -0.50
CA LEU A 277 -27.53 -8.20 0.63
C LEU A 277 -28.41 -9.43 0.31
N GLN A 278 -29.02 -9.46 -0.87
CA GLN A 278 -29.93 -10.53 -1.30
C GLN A 278 -29.31 -11.46 -2.36
N GLU A 279 -28.19 -11.04 -2.93
CA GLU A 279 -27.54 -11.61 -4.10
C GLU A 279 -26.56 -12.74 -3.75
N GLY A 280 -26.41 -13.08 -2.47
CA GLY A 280 -25.62 -14.23 -2.02
C GLY A 280 -26.47 -15.50 -2.01
N TYR A 281 -25.92 -16.59 -2.56
CA TYR A 281 -26.60 -17.87 -2.71
C TYR A 281 -25.71 -19.04 -2.30
N ILE A 282 -26.35 -20.12 -1.85
CA ILE A 282 -25.70 -21.42 -1.63
C ILE A 282 -26.23 -22.43 -2.66
N ASN A 283 -25.31 -23.11 -3.36
CA ASN A 283 -25.63 -24.09 -4.40
C ASN A 283 -26.59 -25.17 -3.88
N GLY A 284 -27.66 -25.42 -4.64
CA GLY A 284 -28.60 -26.51 -4.37
C GLY A 284 -29.47 -26.33 -3.12
N GLY A 285 -29.68 -25.09 -2.65
CA GLY A 285 -30.54 -24.82 -1.49
C GLY A 285 -29.98 -25.35 -0.15
N LYS A 286 -28.67 -25.64 -0.11
CA LYS A 286 -27.97 -26.10 1.09
C LYS A 286 -28.04 -25.03 2.18
N THR A 287 -28.29 -25.46 3.41
CA THR A 287 -28.31 -24.62 4.62
C THR A 287 -27.19 -25.02 5.57
N ILE A 288 -27.10 -24.33 6.72
CA ILE A 288 -26.22 -24.72 7.82
C ILE A 288 -26.50 -26.15 8.33
N ASP A 289 -27.71 -26.68 8.13
CA ASP A 289 -28.10 -28.04 8.53
C ASP A 289 -27.67 -29.11 7.51
N SER A 290 -27.00 -28.72 6.43
CA SER A 290 -26.49 -29.66 5.45
C SER A 290 -25.54 -30.64 6.12
N LYS A 291 -25.81 -31.95 5.96
CA LYS A 291 -25.05 -33.03 6.58
C LYS A 291 -23.53 -32.86 6.43
N VAL A 292 -23.07 -32.46 5.24
CA VAL A 292 -21.64 -32.25 4.94
C VAL A 292 -21.01 -31.10 5.75
N PHE A 293 -21.77 -30.02 6.01
CA PHE A 293 -21.28 -28.90 6.83
C PHE A 293 -21.23 -29.28 8.32
N GLN A 294 -22.28 -29.95 8.81
CA GLN A 294 -22.38 -30.40 10.21
C GLN A 294 -21.33 -31.46 10.55
N GLU A 295 -21.14 -32.43 9.65
CA GLU A 295 -20.19 -33.54 9.80
C GLU A 295 -18.77 -33.18 9.34
N ALA A 296 -18.51 -31.93 8.93
CA ALA A 296 -17.16 -31.50 8.58
C ALA A 296 -16.19 -31.76 9.74
N LEU A 297 -15.04 -32.36 9.43
CA LEU A 297 -14.09 -32.86 10.42
C LEU A 297 -13.64 -31.78 11.42
N ASN A 298 -13.42 -30.56 10.92
CA ASN A 298 -13.01 -29.40 11.72
C ASN A 298 -13.66 -28.12 11.16
N SER A 299 -13.41 -26.99 11.79
CA SER A 299 -13.91 -25.67 11.40
C SER A 299 -13.33 -25.17 10.07
N LYS A 300 -12.06 -25.49 9.79
CA LYS A 300 -11.38 -25.17 8.51
C LYS A 300 -12.08 -25.84 7.33
N ASP A 301 -12.36 -27.14 7.42
CA ASP A 301 -13.03 -27.90 6.37
C ASP A 301 -14.49 -27.44 6.18
N ALA A 302 -15.17 -27.06 7.26
CA ALA A 302 -16.51 -26.46 7.18
C ALA A 302 -16.48 -25.11 6.43
N PHE A 303 -15.45 -24.30 6.67
CA PHE A 303 -15.28 -23.03 5.97
C PHE A 303 -14.95 -23.25 4.49
N TYR A 304 -14.05 -24.17 4.16
CA TYR A 304 -13.74 -24.52 2.77
C TYR A 304 -14.97 -25.00 2.01
N TRP A 305 -15.78 -25.86 2.63
CA TRP A 305 -17.04 -26.29 2.07
C TRP A 305 -17.99 -25.12 1.81
N PHE A 306 -18.07 -24.16 2.74
CA PHE A 306 -18.89 -22.96 2.54
C PHE A 306 -18.42 -22.17 1.31
N LEU A 307 -17.12 -21.91 1.19
CA LEU A 307 -16.55 -21.17 0.05
C LEU A 307 -16.85 -21.86 -1.30
N GLU A 308 -16.68 -23.18 -1.38
CA GLU A 308 -16.93 -23.97 -2.60
C GLU A 308 -18.40 -24.02 -3.02
N ASN A 309 -19.31 -23.76 -2.08
CA ASN A 309 -20.75 -23.86 -2.31
C ASN A 309 -21.46 -22.52 -2.32
N SER A 310 -20.76 -21.42 -2.08
CA SER A 310 -21.33 -20.08 -2.03
C SER A 310 -20.89 -19.24 -3.23
N TYR A 311 -21.79 -18.38 -3.69
CA TYR A 311 -21.54 -17.46 -4.78
C TYR A 311 -22.45 -16.25 -4.69
N ILE A 312 -22.06 -15.16 -5.34
CA ILE A 312 -22.90 -13.97 -5.52
C ILE A 312 -23.38 -13.91 -6.96
N GLN A 313 -24.65 -13.53 -7.17
CA GLN A 313 -25.22 -13.37 -8.50
C GLN A 313 -26.22 -12.21 -8.51
N LEU A 314 -25.95 -11.18 -9.31
CA LEU A 314 -26.74 -9.94 -9.34
C LEU A 314 -28.13 -10.13 -9.98
N SER A 315 -28.24 -11.07 -10.91
CA SER A 315 -29.47 -11.45 -11.58
C SER A 315 -29.32 -12.86 -12.16
N GLU A 316 -30.42 -13.54 -12.46
CA GLU A 316 -30.40 -14.90 -13.05
C GLU A 316 -29.56 -14.99 -14.34
N LYS A 317 -29.39 -13.88 -15.07
CA LYS A 317 -28.62 -13.79 -16.31
C LYS A 317 -27.16 -13.36 -16.12
N SER A 318 -26.79 -12.85 -14.94
CA SER A 318 -25.40 -12.43 -14.66
C SER A 318 -24.52 -13.62 -14.31
N ASP A 319 -23.23 -13.50 -14.60
CA ASP A 319 -22.25 -14.49 -14.19
C ASP A 319 -22.17 -14.61 -12.66
N LYS A 320 -21.84 -15.82 -12.19
CA LYS A 320 -21.62 -16.07 -10.76
C LYS A 320 -20.27 -15.51 -10.35
N ILE A 321 -20.29 -14.68 -9.32
CA ILE A 321 -19.08 -14.24 -8.61
C ILE A 321 -18.77 -15.29 -7.56
N LEU A 322 -17.73 -16.08 -7.81
CA LEU A 322 -17.24 -17.12 -6.89
C LEU A 322 -16.26 -16.51 -5.88
N PHE A 323 -16.17 -17.11 -4.69
CA PHE A 323 -15.10 -16.78 -3.76
C PHE A 323 -13.75 -17.28 -4.29
N PRO A 324 -12.65 -16.52 -4.07
CA PRO A 324 -11.29 -16.92 -4.44
C PRO A 324 -10.76 -18.00 -3.49
N THR A 325 -11.33 -19.20 -3.64
CA THR A 325 -11.20 -20.30 -2.68
C THR A 325 -9.76 -20.77 -2.58
N ASP A 326 -9.04 -20.83 -3.71
CA ASP A 326 -7.66 -21.29 -3.75
C ASP A 326 -6.72 -20.32 -3.02
N GLU A 327 -6.91 -19.01 -3.20
CA GLU A 327 -6.12 -17.99 -2.51
C GLU A 327 -6.43 -17.94 -1.02
N ILE A 328 -7.69 -18.11 -0.61
CA ILE A 328 -8.08 -18.19 0.81
C ILE A 328 -7.43 -19.42 1.47
N LYS A 329 -7.54 -20.59 0.83
CA LYS A 329 -6.90 -21.83 1.28
C LYS A 329 -5.38 -21.67 1.37
N THR A 330 -4.76 -21.12 0.33
CA THR A 330 -3.32 -20.88 0.28
C THR A 330 -2.85 -19.99 1.42
N LEU A 331 -3.60 -18.94 1.75
CA LEU A 331 -3.29 -18.08 2.90
C LEU A 331 -3.34 -18.85 4.22
N ILE A 332 -4.44 -19.58 4.47
CA ILE A 332 -4.62 -20.34 5.71
C ILE A 332 -3.51 -21.39 5.85
N GLU A 333 -3.32 -22.24 4.83
CA GLU A 333 -2.33 -23.32 4.91
C GLU A 333 -0.90 -22.78 5.02
N THR A 334 -0.56 -21.70 4.31
CA THR A 334 0.77 -21.07 4.42
C THR A 334 1.02 -20.60 5.86
N ILE A 335 0.07 -19.89 6.48
CA ILE A 335 0.24 -19.42 7.87
C ILE A 335 0.34 -20.62 8.82
N LEU A 336 -0.57 -21.59 8.69
CA LEU A 336 -0.59 -22.78 9.56
C LEU A 336 0.71 -23.59 9.47
N SER A 337 1.32 -23.68 8.29
CA SER A 337 2.58 -24.40 8.07
C SER A 337 3.79 -23.82 8.81
N TYR A 338 3.68 -22.54 9.24
CA TYR A 338 4.74 -21.81 9.94
C TYR A 338 4.45 -21.58 11.41
N LEU A 339 3.36 -22.14 11.94
CA LEU A 339 3.10 -22.07 13.37
C LEU A 339 4.12 -22.93 14.14
N PRO A 340 4.69 -22.40 15.23
CA PRO A 340 5.69 -23.11 16.02
C PRO A 340 5.04 -24.20 16.87
N GLU A 341 5.88 -25.04 17.48
CA GLU A 341 5.42 -26.05 18.43
C GLU A 341 4.93 -25.42 19.74
N ASN A 342 4.11 -26.15 20.50
CA ASN A 342 3.41 -25.57 21.65
C ASN A 342 4.34 -24.99 22.73
N GLU A 343 5.55 -25.55 22.87
CA GLU A 343 6.57 -25.11 23.84
C GLU A 343 7.14 -23.73 23.51
N ASP A 344 7.11 -23.33 22.23
CA ASP A 344 7.66 -22.07 21.71
C ASP A 344 6.60 -20.95 21.62
N ILE A 345 5.35 -21.23 21.96
CA ILE A 345 4.27 -20.25 21.91
C ILE A 345 4.17 -19.53 23.25
N ASP A 346 4.45 -18.23 23.28
CA ASP A 346 4.23 -17.41 24.48
C ASP A 346 2.83 -16.82 24.55
N ASN A 347 2.35 -16.28 23.43
CA ASN A 347 1.02 -15.70 23.25
C ASN A 347 0.30 -16.43 22.10
N TRP A 348 -0.96 -16.82 22.30
CA TRP A 348 -1.73 -17.57 21.29
C TRP A 348 -2.27 -16.69 20.15
N THR A 349 -1.89 -15.42 20.09
CA THR A 349 -2.15 -14.52 18.95
C THR A 349 -0.87 -14.10 18.23
N GLU A 350 0.30 -14.59 18.65
CA GLU A 350 1.59 -14.18 18.11
C GLU A 350 2.50 -15.40 17.89
N PHE A 351 3.34 -15.32 16.86
CA PHE A 351 4.38 -16.31 16.61
C PHE A 351 5.53 -15.68 15.84
N ASP A 352 6.70 -16.31 15.88
CA ASP A 352 7.89 -15.83 15.21
C ASP A 352 8.17 -16.63 13.95
N VAL A 353 8.63 -15.94 12.92
CA VAL A 353 9.05 -16.54 11.64
C VAL A 353 10.37 -15.94 11.18
N ASN A 354 11.08 -16.63 10.28
CA ASN A 354 12.24 -16.06 9.59
C ASN A 354 11.81 -15.21 8.38
N PHE A 355 12.76 -14.54 7.73
CA PHE A 355 12.51 -13.70 6.56
C PHE A 355 11.78 -14.42 5.41
N SER A 356 12.23 -15.62 5.03
CA SER A 356 11.64 -16.37 3.91
C SER A 356 10.19 -16.73 4.19
N GLN A 357 9.90 -17.18 5.41
CA GLN A 357 8.56 -17.51 5.86
C GLN A 357 7.66 -16.26 5.90
N ALA A 358 8.16 -15.14 6.42
CA ALA A 358 7.45 -13.87 6.42
C ALA A 358 7.11 -13.39 5.01
N LEU A 359 8.06 -13.53 4.07
CA LEU A 359 7.85 -13.22 2.66
C LEU A 359 6.76 -14.08 2.03
N GLU A 360 6.77 -15.39 2.28
CA GLU A 360 5.74 -16.30 1.76
C GLU A 360 4.35 -16.00 2.31
N ILE A 361 4.24 -15.74 3.63
CA ILE A 361 2.98 -15.31 4.26
C ILE A 361 2.50 -14.00 3.65
N ASN A 362 3.39 -13.02 3.47
CA ASN A 362 3.05 -11.72 2.90
C ASN A 362 2.53 -11.85 1.46
N LYS A 363 3.17 -12.69 0.64
CA LYS A 363 2.71 -13.00 -0.73
C LYS A 363 1.37 -13.71 -0.76
N ALA A 364 1.16 -14.68 0.11
CA ALA A 364 -0.12 -15.39 0.19
C ALA A 364 -1.24 -14.42 0.58
N TYR A 365 -0.98 -13.51 1.51
CA TYR A 365 -1.93 -12.49 1.94
C TYR A 365 -2.23 -11.46 0.83
N GLU A 366 -1.22 -11.04 0.08
CA GLU A 366 -1.39 -10.13 -1.04
C GLU A 366 -2.22 -10.77 -2.17
N LYS A 367 -1.92 -12.01 -2.55
CA LYS A 367 -2.72 -12.77 -3.54
C LYS A 367 -4.16 -12.91 -3.09
N PHE A 368 -4.37 -13.21 -1.80
CA PHE A 368 -5.70 -13.24 -1.20
C PHE A 368 -6.44 -11.91 -1.39
N LEU A 369 -5.84 -10.77 -1.04
CA LEU A 369 -6.49 -9.45 -1.21
C LEU A 369 -6.76 -9.12 -2.68
N LEU A 370 -5.78 -9.39 -3.57
CA LEU A 370 -5.92 -9.13 -5.00
C LEU A 370 -7.05 -9.93 -5.64
N ALA A 371 -7.30 -11.15 -5.19
CA ALA A 371 -8.34 -12.01 -5.76
C ALA A 371 -9.76 -11.49 -5.53
N PHE A 372 -9.98 -10.62 -4.54
CA PHE A 372 -11.28 -9.97 -4.28
C PHE A 372 -11.49 -8.67 -5.08
N ARG A 373 -10.42 -8.02 -5.58
CA ARG A 373 -10.42 -6.61 -6.02
C ARG A 373 -11.42 -6.26 -7.12
N ASP A 374 -11.74 -7.21 -7.99
CA ASP A 374 -12.54 -6.94 -9.19
C ASP A 374 -14.04 -6.84 -8.85
N ASN A 375 -14.48 -7.55 -7.81
CA ASN A 375 -15.89 -7.72 -7.45
C ASN A 375 -16.24 -7.10 -6.09
N PHE A 376 -15.26 -6.88 -5.22
CA PHE A 376 -15.43 -6.42 -3.84
C PHE A 376 -14.55 -5.21 -3.53
N ALA A 377 -14.86 -4.51 -2.44
CA ALA A 377 -13.99 -3.44 -1.95
C ALA A 377 -12.61 -4.01 -1.56
N TYR A 378 -11.56 -3.25 -1.89
CA TYR A 378 -10.21 -3.58 -1.46
C TYR A 378 -10.06 -3.26 0.03
N ASP A 379 -10.08 -4.30 0.87
CA ASP A 379 -10.07 -4.16 2.32
C ASP A 379 -8.65 -4.02 2.87
N LYS A 380 -8.27 -2.82 3.33
CA LYS A 380 -6.94 -2.58 3.90
C LYS A 380 -6.87 -2.83 5.41
N LYS A 381 -7.95 -3.27 6.07
CA LYS A 381 -7.91 -3.59 7.51
C LYS A 381 -6.84 -4.65 7.79
N VAL A 382 -5.87 -4.34 8.66
CA VAL A 382 -4.65 -5.14 8.79
C VAL A 382 -4.93 -6.46 9.50
N LEU A 383 -4.90 -7.59 8.76
CA LEU A 383 -5.10 -8.94 9.33
C LEU A 383 -3.93 -9.37 10.24
N MET A 384 -2.71 -9.01 9.87
CA MET A 384 -1.49 -9.43 10.57
C MET A 384 -0.52 -8.28 10.75
N THR A 385 -0.05 -8.05 11.97
CA THR A 385 1.01 -7.07 12.26
C THR A 385 2.37 -7.78 12.22
N PHE A 386 3.34 -7.21 11.50
CA PHE A 386 4.70 -7.70 11.38
C PHE A 386 5.63 -6.81 12.21
N ASN A 387 6.41 -7.41 13.11
CA ASN A 387 7.34 -6.70 13.97
C ASN A 387 8.75 -7.33 13.86
N PRO A 388 9.78 -6.58 13.43
CA PRO A 388 11.12 -7.13 13.31
C PRO A 388 11.78 -7.25 14.68
N SER A 389 12.62 -8.27 14.89
CA SER A 389 13.39 -8.43 16.12
C SER A 389 14.52 -7.40 16.28
N ARG A 390 14.96 -6.81 15.16
CA ARG A 390 16.02 -5.80 15.09
C ARG A 390 15.46 -4.45 14.67
N ASN A 391 15.89 -3.41 15.37
CA ASN A 391 15.68 -2.04 14.93
C ASN A 391 16.73 -1.62 13.90
N LEU A 392 16.26 -1.05 12.80
CA LEU A 392 17.11 -0.40 11.81
C LEU A 392 17.51 1.02 12.26
N SER A 393 18.70 1.46 11.85
CA SER A 393 19.13 2.86 11.95
C SER A 393 18.24 3.77 11.10
N SER A 394 18.22 5.07 11.41
CA SER A 394 17.44 6.05 10.65
C SER A 394 17.79 6.07 9.16
N GLY A 395 19.07 5.91 8.81
CA GLY A 395 19.51 5.86 7.43
C GLY A 395 19.06 4.61 6.68
N GLU A 396 19.17 3.43 7.31
CA GLU A 396 18.65 2.17 6.75
C GLU A 396 17.13 2.26 6.52
N LYS A 397 16.40 2.81 7.50
CA LYS A 397 14.95 3.04 7.38
C LYS A 397 14.60 3.98 6.24
N GLY A 398 15.27 5.13 6.15
CA GLY A 398 14.98 6.12 5.10
C GLY A 398 15.16 5.53 3.69
N LEU A 399 16.21 4.74 3.48
CA LEU A 399 16.46 4.09 2.20
C LEU A 399 15.36 3.08 1.86
N TYR A 400 15.03 2.21 2.82
CA TYR A 400 13.93 1.27 2.63
C TYR A 400 12.60 1.97 2.40
N ASP A 401 12.27 3.00 3.17
CA ASP A 401 11.02 3.76 3.05
C ASP A 401 10.88 4.35 1.65
N LEU A 402 11.90 5.06 1.13
CA LEU A 402 11.85 5.65 -0.20
C LEU A 402 11.57 4.61 -1.30
N PHE A 403 12.44 3.61 -1.41
CA PHE A 403 12.38 2.69 -2.54
C PHE A 403 11.23 1.68 -2.42
N SER A 404 10.91 1.23 -1.20
CA SER A 404 9.81 0.29 -0.99
C SER A 404 8.44 0.94 -1.18
N VAL A 405 8.27 2.22 -0.86
CA VAL A 405 7.03 2.96 -1.10
C VAL A 405 6.82 3.20 -2.60
N LEU A 406 7.87 3.58 -3.34
CA LEU A 406 7.81 3.68 -4.80
C LEU A 406 7.50 2.34 -5.46
N ASN A 407 8.10 1.25 -4.96
CA ASN A 407 7.80 -0.10 -5.42
C ASN A 407 6.35 -0.52 -5.10
N ASP A 408 5.85 -0.23 -3.90
CA ASP A 408 4.46 -0.49 -3.51
C ASP A 408 3.48 0.32 -4.37
N PHE A 409 3.82 1.57 -4.72
CA PHE A 409 3.05 2.37 -5.67
C PHE A 409 3.01 1.74 -7.06
N ASN A 410 4.14 1.25 -7.59
CA ASN A 410 4.16 0.54 -8.87
C ASN A 410 3.29 -0.72 -8.82
N PHE A 411 3.44 -1.54 -7.78
CA PHE A 411 2.63 -2.73 -7.56
C PHE A 411 1.12 -2.42 -7.55
N ARG A 412 0.70 -1.39 -6.79
CA ARG A 412 -0.71 -0.95 -6.73
C ARG A 412 -1.22 -0.48 -8.08
N THR A 413 -0.39 0.23 -8.83
CA THR A 413 -0.68 0.72 -10.17
C THR A 413 -0.90 -0.44 -11.16
N GLU A 414 0.04 -1.38 -11.24
CA GLU A 414 -0.05 -2.56 -12.11
C GLU A 414 -1.29 -3.41 -11.79
N ASN A 415 -1.62 -3.50 -10.50
CA ASN A 415 -2.74 -4.28 -10.01
C ASN A 415 -4.07 -3.52 -9.93
N LYS A 416 -4.13 -2.28 -10.43
CA LYS A 416 -5.33 -1.43 -10.46
C LYS A 416 -5.99 -1.28 -9.08
N ILE A 417 -5.19 -1.25 -8.02
CA ILE A 417 -5.64 -0.97 -6.66
C ILE A 417 -5.80 0.56 -6.57
N HIS A 418 -7.00 1.03 -6.94
CA HIS A 418 -7.33 2.46 -6.86
C HIS A 418 -7.74 2.84 -5.43
N LYS A 419 -7.28 4.00 -4.95
CA LYS A 419 -7.52 4.51 -3.59
C LYS A 419 -8.91 5.13 -3.40
N ASP A 420 -9.76 5.19 -4.42
CA ASP A 420 -11.04 5.86 -4.31
C ASP A 420 -11.93 5.22 -3.24
N TYR A 421 -12.16 5.99 -2.18
CA TYR A 421 -13.10 5.73 -1.07
C TYR A 421 -14.53 5.47 -1.54
N SER A 422 -14.80 5.64 -2.83
CA SER A 422 -16.02 5.19 -3.47
C SER A 422 -15.66 4.45 -4.77
N ILE A 423 -16.20 3.24 -4.92
CA ILE A 423 -16.09 2.40 -6.12
C ILE A 423 -16.59 3.14 -7.39
N PHE A 424 -17.25 4.29 -7.21
CA PHE A 424 -17.85 5.12 -8.25
C PHE A 424 -16.90 6.06 -8.99
N ASN A 425 -15.68 6.28 -8.49
CA ASN A 425 -14.67 7.11 -9.16
C ASN A 425 -13.49 6.28 -9.68
N LYS A 426 -13.72 5.10 -10.28
CA LYS A 426 -12.66 4.38 -11.01
C LYS A 426 -12.01 5.31 -12.05
N ARG A 427 -10.82 5.82 -11.75
CA ARG A 427 -10.06 6.67 -12.67
C ARG A 427 -9.75 5.88 -13.93
N LYS A 428 -10.17 6.41 -15.09
CA LYS A 428 -10.20 5.66 -16.36
C LYS A 428 -8.82 5.32 -16.93
N LYS A 429 -7.75 6.03 -16.54
CA LYS A 429 -6.36 5.77 -17.00
C LYS A 429 -5.34 6.59 -16.20
N LEU A 430 -4.20 5.98 -15.86
CA LEU A 430 -3.01 6.71 -15.41
C LEU A 430 -2.30 7.32 -16.64
N SER A 431 -1.72 8.52 -16.49
CA SER A 431 -0.87 9.10 -17.54
C SER A 431 0.37 8.23 -17.75
N THR A 432 0.91 8.22 -18.97
CA THR A 432 2.20 7.57 -19.26
C THR A 432 3.39 8.47 -18.95
N ASN A 433 3.16 9.75 -18.66
CA ASN A 433 4.21 10.69 -18.27
C ASN A 433 4.17 10.86 -16.74
N PHE A 434 5.30 10.61 -16.07
CA PHE A 434 5.42 10.77 -14.61
C PHE A 434 6.33 11.95 -14.26
N LEU A 435 5.91 12.74 -13.29
CA LEU A 435 6.73 13.76 -12.65
C LEU A 435 6.96 13.34 -11.19
N ILE A 436 8.16 12.86 -10.88
CA ILE A 436 8.53 12.42 -9.52
C ILE A 436 9.23 13.57 -8.80
N LEU A 437 8.63 14.02 -7.70
CA LEU A 437 9.12 15.10 -6.84
C LEU A 437 9.62 14.49 -5.53
N LEU A 438 10.93 14.56 -5.31
CA LEU A 438 11.59 14.05 -4.12
C LEU A 438 12.01 15.24 -3.23
N ASP A 439 11.34 15.43 -2.10
CA ASP A 439 11.67 16.49 -1.15
C ASP A 439 12.42 15.91 0.05
N GLU A 440 13.70 16.25 0.13
CA GLU A 440 14.66 15.74 1.13
C GLU A 440 14.62 14.20 1.27
N ALA A 441 14.42 13.51 0.15
CA ALA A 441 14.23 12.05 0.13
C ALA A 441 15.47 11.25 0.53
N ASP A 442 16.66 11.85 0.40
CA ASP A 442 17.96 11.27 0.78
C ASP A 442 18.37 11.65 2.21
N LEU A 443 17.50 12.32 2.96
CA LEU A 443 17.79 12.73 4.32
C LEU A 443 17.95 11.52 5.23
N GLY A 444 19.10 11.44 5.90
CA GLY A 444 19.47 10.31 6.74
C GLY A 444 20.25 9.20 6.02
N PHE A 445 20.36 9.22 4.69
CA PHE A 445 21.16 8.22 3.98
C PHE A 445 22.63 8.32 4.39
N HIS A 446 23.29 7.17 4.51
CA HIS A 446 24.73 7.12 4.71
C HIS A 446 25.44 7.83 3.54
N PRO A 447 26.53 8.61 3.77
CA PRO A 447 27.21 9.34 2.71
C PRO A 447 27.69 8.47 1.54
N GLU A 448 27.99 7.19 1.78
CA GLU A 448 28.35 6.25 0.71
C GLU A 448 27.14 5.89 -0.16
N TRP A 449 25.95 5.73 0.42
CA TRP A 449 24.72 5.49 -0.33
C TRP A 449 24.31 6.73 -1.13
N LYS A 450 24.53 7.94 -0.60
CA LYS A 450 24.31 9.18 -1.35
C LYS A 450 25.18 9.33 -2.60
N LYS A 451 26.33 8.64 -2.67
CA LYS A 451 27.20 8.64 -3.86
C LYS A 451 26.79 7.59 -4.90
N GLY A 452 26.07 6.56 -4.47
CA GLY A 452 25.67 5.42 -5.31
C GLY A 452 24.25 5.50 -5.86
N ILE A 453 23.43 6.42 -5.33
CA ILE A 453 22.11 6.83 -5.81
C ILE A 453 22.29 8.07 -6.67
#